data_AF-A0A258JUJ0-F1
#
_entry.id   AF-A0A258JUJ0-F1
#
_cell.length_a   1.000
_cell.length_b   1.000
_cell.length_c   1.000
_cell.angle_alpha   90.00
_cell.angle_beta   90.00
_cell.angle_gamma   90.00
#
_symmetry.space_group_name_H-M   'P 1'
#
loop_
_entity.id
_entity.type
_entity.pdbx_description
1 polymer ?
#
loop_
_entity_poly.entity_id
_entity_poly.type
_entity_poly.pdbx_seq_one_letter_code
_entity_poly.pdbx_strand_id
1 'polypeptide(L)'
;MRNLWLEGGWAAPEVANAAADAVDAAFDAVRAAGETGPDEPAQAVLDRAPAGQWADLVRHWFCLMTASPPPGISTRDFAAYRDTEFNWPVIDGYGALVRAHHAHVPVELDCPVTHIDWSGGGVRLATPRGEVRARTVIIAVPTAVLAQGRITFAPHLPVSLAEAFDALRLGVAEKVAIGFDRDVFGYDERTGVTVCRSGAATVNFQILPGERPVAIGHVAGPVAGALLEDGAGALADAVRSALTAAFGNDIAERVADVRATNWAGDPLIGGAYSCAVPGLAHLRARLLDTLGDRLLFAGEAARLHDFSTCHGAHLSGIDAAGRALRLARAAA
;
A
#
# COMPACT_ATOMS: atom_id res chain seq x y z
N MET A 1 7.67 -1.53 -19.27
CA MET A 1 6.75 -0.38 -19.50
C MET A 1 6.47 -0.28 -20.99
N ARG A 2 5.27 -0.65 -21.48
CA ARG A 2 5.00 -0.74 -22.94
C ARG A 2 4.42 0.53 -23.56
N ASN A 3 3.59 1.28 -22.83
CA ASN A 3 2.98 2.51 -23.31
C ASN A 3 3.40 3.67 -22.43
N LEU A 4 4.31 4.49 -22.92
CA LEU A 4 4.83 5.67 -22.25
C LEU A 4 4.44 6.90 -23.07
N TRP A 5 3.78 7.86 -22.44
CA TRP A 5 3.48 9.16 -23.01
C TRP A 5 4.37 10.22 -22.33
N LEU A 6 5.09 11.00 -23.13
CA LEU A 6 6.01 12.05 -22.70
C LEU A 6 5.66 13.36 -23.40
N GLU A 7 5.50 14.45 -22.65
CA GLU A 7 5.52 15.84 -23.15
C GLU A 7 4.78 16.10 -24.48
N GLY A 8 3.58 15.54 -24.66
CA GLY A 8 2.74 15.77 -25.83
C GLY A 8 2.64 14.61 -26.82
N GLY A 9 3.31 13.48 -26.59
CA GLY A 9 3.23 12.34 -27.50
C GLY A 9 3.61 10.99 -26.89
N TRP A 10 3.21 9.93 -27.60
CA TRP A 10 3.62 8.56 -27.30
C TRP A 10 5.10 8.35 -27.64
N ALA A 11 5.87 7.85 -26.67
CA ALA A 11 7.28 7.58 -26.84
C ALA A 11 7.51 6.42 -27.83
N ALA A 12 8.60 6.52 -28.60
CA ALA A 12 9.06 5.39 -29.41
C ALA A 12 9.42 4.19 -28.49
N PRO A 13 9.26 2.93 -28.97
CA PRO A 13 9.53 1.75 -28.17
C PRO A 13 10.92 1.74 -27.51
N GLU A 14 11.94 2.24 -28.20
CA GLU A 14 13.32 2.32 -27.69
C GLU A 14 13.43 3.25 -26.48
N VAL A 15 12.69 4.36 -26.50
CA VAL A 15 12.64 5.34 -25.40
C VAL A 15 11.87 4.75 -24.22
N ALA A 16 10.74 4.08 -24.47
CA ALA A 16 9.96 3.41 -23.43
C ALA A 16 10.74 2.25 -22.77
N ASN A 17 11.52 1.49 -23.54
CA ASN A 17 12.38 0.44 -23.03
C ASN A 17 13.53 1.03 -22.20
N ALA A 18 14.21 2.08 -22.68
CA ALA A 18 15.26 2.74 -21.91
C ALA A 18 14.75 3.32 -20.58
N ALA A 19 13.52 3.83 -20.56
CA ALA A 19 12.86 4.28 -19.34
C ALA A 19 12.57 3.12 -18.36
N ALA A 20 12.13 1.98 -18.89
CA ALA A 20 11.91 0.76 -18.09
C ALA A 20 13.23 0.23 -17.51
N ASP A 21 14.28 0.11 -18.34
CA ASP A 21 15.59 -0.36 -17.93
C ASP A 21 16.18 0.52 -16.82
N ALA A 22 15.96 1.85 -16.87
CA ALA A 22 16.39 2.76 -15.82
C ALA A 22 15.66 2.54 -14.49
N VAL A 23 14.36 2.21 -14.53
CA VAL A 23 13.58 1.85 -13.33
C VAL A 23 14.06 0.52 -12.76
N ASP A 24 14.20 -0.50 -13.61
CA ASP A 24 14.63 -1.84 -13.18
C ASP A 24 16.05 -1.79 -12.60
N ALA A 25 16.98 -1.09 -13.25
CA ALA A 25 18.34 -0.91 -12.74
C ALA A 25 18.37 -0.18 -11.38
N ALA A 26 17.50 0.80 -11.17
CA ALA A 26 17.40 1.51 -9.90
C ALA A 26 16.83 0.62 -8.78
N PHE A 27 15.81 -0.18 -9.07
CA PHE A 27 15.26 -1.18 -8.15
C PHE A 27 16.31 -2.23 -7.77
N ASP A 28 17.02 -2.76 -8.76
CA ASP A 28 18.09 -3.74 -8.55
C ASP A 28 19.23 -3.18 -7.71
N ALA A 29 19.64 -1.94 -7.95
CA ALA A 29 20.68 -1.27 -7.16
C ALA A 29 20.27 -1.12 -5.69
N VAL A 30 19.04 -0.67 -5.41
CA VAL A 30 18.55 -0.50 -4.04
C VAL A 30 18.40 -1.85 -3.32
N ARG A 31 17.89 -2.86 -4.02
CA ARG A 31 17.78 -4.23 -3.50
C ARG A 31 19.16 -4.81 -3.17
N ALA A 32 20.12 -4.73 -4.08
CA ALA A 32 21.49 -5.22 -3.86
C ALA A 32 22.18 -4.51 -2.67
N ALA A 33 21.94 -3.20 -2.50
CA ALA A 33 22.43 -2.44 -1.36
C ALA A 33 21.86 -2.94 -0.03
N GLY A 34 20.56 -3.30 0.02
CA GLY A 34 19.91 -3.82 1.22
C GLY A 34 20.33 -5.24 1.61
N GLU A 35 20.60 -6.09 0.60
CA GLU A 35 21.00 -7.49 0.79
C GLU A 35 22.38 -7.60 1.48
N THR A 36 23.35 -6.79 1.05
CA THR A 36 24.75 -6.94 1.46
C THR A 36 25.32 -5.74 2.23
N GLY A 37 24.71 -4.57 2.09
CA GLY A 37 25.20 -3.30 2.62
C GLY A 37 24.61 -2.91 3.98
N PRO A 38 24.92 -1.70 4.46
CA PRO A 38 24.22 -1.10 5.59
C PRO A 38 22.76 -0.79 5.21
N ASP A 39 21.89 -0.76 6.21
CA ASP A 39 20.54 -0.22 6.04
C ASP A 39 20.64 1.31 5.94
N GLU A 40 20.39 1.84 4.75
CA GLU A 40 20.51 3.26 4.41
C GLU A 40 19.28 3.72 3.60
N PRO A 41 19.06 5.03 3.44
CA PRO A 41 17.99 5.52 2.57
C PRO A 41 18.21 5.09 1.12
N ALA A 42 17.17 4.61 0.45
CA ALA A 42 17.25 4.28 -0.98
C ALA A 42 17.76 5.46 -1.83
N GLN A 43 17.45 6.70 -1.45
CA GLN A 43 17.99 7.90 -2.11
C GLN A 43 19.53 7.91 -2.15
N ALA A 44 20.22 7.46 -1.10
CA ALA A 44 21.68 7.44 -1.07
C ALA A 44 22.26 6.49 -2.14
N VAL A 45 21.55 5.40 -2.45
CA VAL A 45 21.91 4.50 -3.56
C VAL A 45 21.68 5.19 -4.91
N LEU A 46 20.52 5.84 -5.07
CA LEU A 46 20.16 6.53 -6.31
C LEU A 46 21.08 7.72 -6.60
N ASP A 47 21.63 8.38 -5.57
CA ASP A 47 22.58 9.48 -5.74
C ASP A 47 23.96 8.98 -6.25
N ARG A 48 24.33 7.73 -5.93
CA ARG A 48 25.57 7.09 -6.41
C ARG A 48 25.45 6.55 -7.83
N ALA A 49 24.23 6.23 -8.28
CA ALA A 49 23.94 5.79 -9.64
C ALA A 49 22.70 6.56 -10.19
N PRO A 50 22.87 7.85 -10.55
CA PRO A 50 21.76 8.68 -10.99
C PRO A 50 21.12 8.16 -12.27
N ALA A 51 19.78 8.12 -12.31
CA ALA A 51 19.01 7.68 -13.47
C ALA A 51 18.95 8.73 -14.62
N GLY A 52 19.72 9.81 -14.53
CA GLY A 52 19.75 10.90 -15.51
C GLY A 52 18.35 11.48 -15.74
N GLN A 53 17.94 11.56 -17.01
CA GLN A 53 16.62 12.09 -17.40
C GLN A 53 15.43 11.28 -16.86
N TRP A 54 15.65 10.05 -16.36
CA TRP A 54 14.60 9.18 -15.82
C TRP A 54 14.39 9.31 -14.31
N ALA A 55 15.11 10.21 -13.64
CA ALA A 55 15.08 10.34 -12.18
C ALA A 55 13.67 10.50 -11.58
N ASP A 56 12.81 11.31 -12.20
CA ASP A 56 11.43 11.51 -11.72
C ASP A 56 10.55 10.28 -11.92
N LEU A 57 10.74 9.57 -13.04
CA LEU A 57 10.04 8.32 -13.30
C LEU A 57 10.48 7.22 -12.34
N VAL A 58 11.78 7.10 -12.07
CA VAL A 58 12.34 6.19 -11.06
C VAL A 58 11.74 6.49 -9.69
N ARG A 59 11.75 7.77 -9.27
CA ARG A 59 11.13 8.20 -8.00
C ARG A 59 9.65 7.83 -7.96
N HIS A 60 8.91 8.06 -9.04
CA HIS A 60 7.50 7.72 -9.13
C HIS A 60 7.25 6.22 -8.93
N TRP A 61 8.05 5.35 -9.55
CA TRP A 61 7.92 3.91 -9.38
C TRP A 61 8.28 3.42 -7.98
N PHE A 62 9.31 3.99 -7.33
CA PHE A 62 9.57 3.71 -5.91
C PHE A 62 8.37 4.07 -5.03
N CYS A 63 7.76 5.24 -5.26
CA CYS A 63 6.55 5.64 -4.55
C CYS A 63 5.38 4.68 -4.82
N LEU A 64 5.20 4.21 -6.05
CA LEU A 64 4.11 3.27 -6.38
C LEU A 64 4.29 1.88 -5.75
N MET A 65 5.53 1.45 -5.49
CA MET A 65 5.83 0.14 -4.91
C MET A 65 5.91 0.15 -3.38
N THR A 66 6.22 1.30 -2.77
CA THR A 66 6.49 1.42 -1.32
C THR A 66 5.59 2.43 -0.60
N ALA A 67 4.72 3.12 -1.34
CA ALA A 67 3.95 4.30 -0.91
C ALA A 67 4.82 5.46 -0.38
N SER A 68 6.15 5.32 -0.42
CA SER A 68 7.11 6.20 0.24
C SER A 68 8.12 6.73 -0.79
N PRO A 69 8.62 7.97 -0.65
CA PRO A 69 9.68 8.46 -1.52
C PRO A 69 11.03 7.85 -1.13
N PRO A 70 12.00 7.74 -2.06
CA PRO A 70 13.31 7.13 -1.82
C PRO A 70 14.06 7.55 -0.53
N PRO A 71 13.99 8.81 -0.05
CA PRO A 71 14.63 9.18 1.22
C PRO A 71 14.03 8.48 2.46
N GLY A 72 12.78 8.04 2.37
CA GLY A 72 12.06 7.35 3.45
C GLY A 72 12.05 5.83 3.34
N ILE A 73 12.71 5.25 2.33
CA ILE A 73 12.74 3.79 2.10
C ILE A 73 14.03 3.22 2.68
N SER A 74 13.92 2.30 3.64
CA SER A 74 15.03 1.44 4.04
C SER A 74 15.44 0.51 2.91
N THR A 75 16.72 0.51 2.54
CA THR A 75 17.27 -0.47 1.58
C THR A 75 17.10 -1.90 2.10
N ARG A 76 17.28 -2.13 3.40
CA ARG A 76 17.12 -3.44 4.02
C ARG A 76 15.68 -3.95 3.99
N ASP A 77 14.70 -3.09 4.26
CA ASP A 77 13.29 -3.45 4.14
C ASP A 77 12.93 -3.73 2.69
N PHE A 78 13.35 -2.86 1.76
CA PHE A 78 13.12 -3.05 0.32
C PHE A 78 13.68 -4.39 -0.18
N ALA A 79 14.88 -4.77 0.25
CA ALA A 79 15.50 -6.04 -0.09
C ALA A 79 14.88 -7.26 0.61
N ALA A 80 14.20 -7.07 1.74
CA ALA A 80 13.57 -8.16 2.47
C ALA A 80 12.28 -8.67 1.79
N TYR A 81 11.63 -7.82 0.98
CA TYR A 81 10.45 -8.17 0.22
C TYR A 81 10.75 -9.28 -0.81
N ARG A 82 9.89 -10.29 -0.88
CA ARG A 82 9.98 -11.40 -1.83
C ARG A 82 8.75 -11.40 -2.73
N ASP A 83 8.95 -11.09 -3.99
CA ASP A 83 7.89 -11.22 -4.98
C ASP A 83 7.59 -12.71 -5.24
N THR A 84 6.31 -13.01 -5.40
CA THR A 84 5.84 -14.33 -5.83
C THR A 84 5.92 -14.50 -7.35
N GLU A 85 6.16 -13.41 -8.09
CA GLU A 85 6.16 -13.32 -9.55
C GLU A 85 4.78 -13.58 -10.20
N PHE A 86 3.75 -13.80 -9.38
CA PHE A 86 2.37 -13.98 -9.84
C PHE A 86 1.53 -12.72 -9.57
N ASN A 87 1.14 -12.03 -10.64
CA ASN A 87 0.36 -10.79 -10.56
C ASN A 87 -0.91 -10.83 -11.41
N TRP A 88 -1.85 -11.69 -10.99
CA TRP A 88 -3.14 -11.89 -11.66
C TRP A 88 -4.19 -10.88 -11.15
N PRO A 89 -4.94 -10.22 -12.05
CA PRO A 89 -6.05 -9.37 -11.64
C PRO A 89 -7.22 -10.22 -11.14
N VAL A 90 -7.94 -9.71 -10.13
CA VAL A 90 -9.24 -10.25 -9.71
C VAL A 90 -10.33 -9.50 -10.48
N ILE A 91 -10.90 -10.14 -11.50
CA ILE A 91 -11.83 -9.50 -12.45
C ILE A 91 -13.05 -8.88 -11.76
N ASP A 92 -13.65 -9.59 -10.79
CA ASP A 92 -14.80 -9.11 -10.02
C ASP A 92 -14.42 -8.20 -8.84
N GLY A 93 -13.14 -7.82 -8.74
CA GLY A 93 -12.60 -6.98 -7.68
C GLY A 93 -12.17 -7.76 -6.43
N TYR A 94 -11.04 -7.36 -5.86
CA TYR A 94 -10.43 -8.05 -4.71
C TYR A 94 -11.34 -8.08 -3.48
N GLY A 95 -12.13 -7.03 -3.24
CA GLY A 95 -13.07 -6.98 -2.13
C GLY A 95 -14.20 -8.02 -2.24
N ALA A 96 -14.66 -8.32 -3.46
CA ALA A 96 -15.65 -9.37 -3.70
C ALA A 96 -15.07 -10.75 -3.39
N LEU A 97 -13.82 -11.00 -3.80
CA LEU A 97 -13.08 -12.22 -3.45
C LEU A 97 -12.98 -12.42 -1.94
N VAL A 98 -12.55 -11.40 -1.18
CA VAL A 98 -12.42 -11.50 0.28
C VAL A 98 -13.77 -11.80 0.94
N ARG A 99 -14.83 -11.10 0.51
CA ARG A 99 -16.19 -11.29 1.04
C ARG A 99 -16.71 -12.71 0.76
N ALA A 100 -16.51 -13.22 -0.45
CA ALA A 100 -16.95 -14.55 -0.83
C ALA A 100 -16.17 -15.64 -0.09
N HIS A 101 -14.83 -15.52 -0.05
CA HIS A 101 -13.96 -16.52 0.55
C HIS A 101 -14.18 -16.67 2.07
N HIS A 102 -14.50 -15.58 2.77
CA HIS A 102 -14.67 -15.56 4.23
C HIS A 102 -16.12 -15.38 4.69
N ALA A 103 -17.11 -15.66 3.84
CA ALA A 103 -18.54 -15.50 4.16
C ALA A 103 -19.01 -16.28 5.40
N HIS A 104 -18.26 -17.30 5.81
CA HIS A 104 -18.53 -18.13 6.99
C HIS A 104 -18.01 -17.54 8.30
N VAL A 105 -17.20 -16.48 8.25
CA VAL A 105 -16.63 -15.84 9.43
C VAL A 105 -17.64 -14.81 9.97
N PRO A 106 -18.07 -14.90 11.23
CA PRO A 106 -18.93 -13.87 11.82
C PRO A 106 -18.20 -12.52 11.90
N VAL A 107 -18.84 -11.46 11.41
CA VAL A 107 -18.27 -10.11 11.39
C VAL A 107 -19.27 -9.12 11.96
N GLU A 108 -18.81 -8.26 12.88
CA GLU A 108 -19.57 -7.13 13.39
C GLU A 108 -19.05 -5.84 12.74
N LEU A 109 -19.84 -5.26 11.85
CA LEU A 109 -19.57 -3.97 11.22
C LEU A 109 -20.02 -2.81 12.13
N ASP A 110 -19.53 -1.60 11.86
CA ASP A 110 -19.85 -0.39 12.64
C ASP A 110 -19.59 -0.55 14.15
N CYS A 111 -18.54 -1.30 14.48
CA CYS A 111 -18.17 -1.67 15.85
C CYS A 111 -16.68 -1.38 16.14
N PRO A 112 -16.22 -0.11 16.03
CA PRO A 112 -14.83 0.22 16.28
C PRO A 112 -14.44 -0.07 17.74
N VAL A 113 -13.36 -0.82 17.93
CA VAL A 113 -12.72 -1.00 19.24
C VAL A 113 -11.90 0.25 19.55
N THR A 114 -12.14 0.88 20.70
CA THR A 114 -11.42 2.10 21.13
C THR A 114 -10.50 1.89 22.32
N HIS A 115 -10.71 0.81 23.08
CA HIS A 115 -9.90 0.46 24.24
C HIS A 115 -9.73 -1.06 24.38
N ILE A 116 -8.51 -1.49 24.71
CA ILE A 116 -8.13 -2.88 24.94
C ILE A 116 -7.49 -2.99 26.33
N ASP A 117 -8.23 -3.55 27.28
CA ASP A 117 -7.73 -3.88 28.62
C ASP A 117 -7.32 -5.35 28.66
N TRP A 118 -6.03 -5.57 28.88
CA TRP A 118 -5.36 -6.87 28.92
C TRP A 118 -4.62 -7.08 30.25
N SER A 119 -4.97 -6.31 31.29
CA SER A 119 -4.36 -6.36 32.63
C SER A 119 -4.76 -7.60 33.45
N GLY A 120 -5.92 -8.20 33.15
CA GLY A 120 -6.49 -9.33 33.89
C GLY A 120 -6.18 -10.71 33.29
N GLY A 121 -6.89 -11.74 33.74
CA GLY A 121 -6.77 -13.13 33.22
C GLY A 121 -7.28 -13.35 31.78
N GLY A 122 -7.76 -12.29 31.13
CA GLY A 122 -8.23 -12.27 29.74
C GLY A 122 -8.11 -10.87 29.16
N VAL A 123 -8.87 -10.59 28.10
CA VAL A 123 -8.89 -9.30 27.40
C VAL A 123 -10.32 -8.77 27.33
N ARG A 124 -10.48 -7.48 27.60
CA ARG A 124 -11.74 -6.73 27.49
C ARG A 124 -11.60 -5.66 26.41
N LEU A 125 -12.54 -5.63 25.48
CA LEU A 125 -12.59 -4.68 24.38
C LEU A 125 -13.77 -3.74 24.58
N ALA A 126 -13.53 -2.43 24.60
CA ALA A 126 -14.60 -1.44 24.62
C ALA A 126 -15.07 -1.16 23.20
N THR A 127 -16.39 -1.26 22.98
CA THR A 127 -17.03 -0.98 21.70
C THR A 127 -18.31 -0.14 21.91
N PRO A 128 -18.86 0.49 20.87
CA PRO A 128 -20.17 1.17 20.95
C PRO A 128 -21.33 0.24 21.32
N ARG A 129 -21.18 -1.07 21.14
CA ARG A 129 -22.20 -2.07 21.47
C ARG A 129 -22.00 -2.71 22.84
N GLY A 130 -21.09 -2.17 23.64
CA GLY A 130 -20.72 -2.70 24.95
C GLY A 130 -19.38 -3.41 24.95
N GLU A 131 -19.10 -4.11 26.05
CA GLU A 131 -17.83 -4.79 26.26
C GLU A 131 -17.83 -6.19 25.64
N VAL A 132 -16.77 -6.50 24.89
CA VAL A 132 -16.48 -7.86 24.42
C VAL A 132 -15.36 -8.46 25.25
N ARG A 133 -15.54 -9.69 25.74
CA ARG A 133 -14.53 -10.43 26.50
C ARG A 133 -13.95 -11.56 25.67
N ALA A 134 -12.63 -11.71 25.72
CA ALA A 134 -11.91 -12.79 25.07
C ALA A 134 -10.78 -13.31 25.96
N ARG A 135 -10.31 -14.54 25.72
CA ARG A 135 -9.06 -15.04 26.33
C ARG A 135 -7.83 -14.50 25.63
N THR A 136 -7.93 -14.32 24.31
CA THR A 136 -6.86 -13.93 23.40
C THR A 136 -7.43 -13.03 22.31
N VAL A 137 -6.65 -12.05 21.85
CA VAL A 137 -7.03 -11.11 20.80
C VAL A 137 -5.95 -11.06 19.73
N ILE A 138 -6.37 -11.15 18.47
CA ILE A 138 -5.53 -10.91 17.30
C ILE A 138 -5.85 -9.50 16.81
N ILE A 139 -4.84 -8.64 16.78
CA ILE A 139 -4.91 -7.25 16.37
C ILE A 139 -4.43 -7.17 14.92
N ALA A 140 -5.37 -7.01 14.00
CA ALA A 140 -5.12 -6.81 12.57
C ALA A 140 -5.36 -5.34 12.16
N VAL A 141 -4.97 -4.42 13.04
CA VAL A 141 -5.17 -2.98 12.87
C VAL A 141 -3.94 -2.38 12.19
N PRO A 142 -4.09 -1.48 11.19
CA PRO A 142 -2.95 -0.82 10.53
C PRO A 142 -2.00 -0.15 11.52
N THR A 143 -0.69 -0.22 11.26
CA THR A 143 0.33 0.33 12.16
C THR A 143 0.16 1.84 12.39
N ALA A 144 -0.28 2.61 11.39
CA ALA A 144 -0.55 4.04 11.54
C ALA A 144 -1.68 4.32 12.55
N VAL A 145 -2.75 3.50 12.56
CA VAL A 145 -3.87 3.66 13.50
C VAL A 145 -3.40 3.38 14.94
N LEU A 146 -2.51 2.39 15.11
CA LEU A 146 -1.89 2.07 16.40
C LEU A 146 -0.92 3.17 16.86
N ALA A 147 -0.05 3.66 15.96
CA ALA A 147 0.89 4.75 16.25
C ALA A 147 0.19 6.05 16.63
N GLN A 148 -0.96 6.35 16.01
CA GLN A 148 -1.78 7.52 16.32
C GLN A 148 -2.54 7.41 17.67
N GLY A 149 -2.46 6.27 18.35
CA GLY A 149 -3.13 6.06 19.64
C GLY A 149 -4.66 6.04 19.55
N ARG A 150 -5.23 5.76 18.37
CA ARG A 150 -6.70 5.67 18.17
C ARG A 150 -7.33 4.53 18.95
N ILE A 151 -6.53 3.52 19.29
CA ILE A 151 -6.89 2.45 20.22
C ILE A 151 -5.97 2.59 21.43
N THR A 152 -6.58 2.69 22.61
CA THR A 152 -5.84 2.78 23.88
C THR A 152 -5.69 1.40 24.51
N PHE A 153 -4.58 1.19 25.23
CA PHE A 153 -4.25 -0.10 25.85
C PHE A 153 -4.05 0.05 27.37
N ALA A 154 -4.55 -0.90 28.14
CA ALA A 154 -4.31 -1.01 29.58
C ALA A 154 -3.87 -2.44 29.96
N PRO A 155 -2.64 -2.66 30.47
CA PRO A 155 -1.54 -1.69 30.56
C PRO A 155 -1.10 -1.18 29.18
N HIS A 156 -0.27 -0.13 29.14
CA HIS A 156 0.29 0.37 27.88
C HIS A 156 1.10 -0.71 27.16
N LEU A 157 1.15 -0.63 25.83
CA LEU A 157 2.04 -1.49 25.05
C LEU A 157 3.51 -1.20 25.40
N PRO A 158 4.39 -2.22 25.37
CA PRO A 158 5.83 -2.02 25.50
C PRO A 158 6.37 -0.96 24.52
N VAL A 159 7.34 -0.17 24.97
CA VAL A 159 8.00 0.86 24.15
C VAL A 159 8.53 0.28 22.84
N SER A 160 9.06 -0.94 22.87
CA SER A 160 9.56 -1.64 21.67
C SER A 160 8.52 -1.88 20.58
N LEU A 161 7.22 -1.97 20.92
CA LEU A 161 6.14 -2.06 19.93
C LEU A 161 5.78 -0.68 19.38
N ALA A 162 5.78 0.36 20.23
CA ALA A 162 5.58 1.73 19.77
C ALA A 162 6.67 2.14 18.76
N GLU A 163 7.94 1.83 19.06
CA GLU A 163 9.06 2.03 18.13
C GLU A 163 8.86 1.29 16.80
N ALA A 164 8.30 0.07 16.84
CA ALA A 164 8.01 -0.68 15.63
C ALA A 164 6.89 -0.04 14.79
N PHE A 165 5.83 0.49 15.42
CA PHE A 165 4.78 1.19 14.69
C PHE A 165 5.30 2.48 14.04
N ASP A 166 6.16 3.23 14.74
CA ASP A 166 6.77 4.46 14.22
C ASP A 166 7.80 4.20 13.11
N ALA A 167 8.47 3.04 13.16
CA ALA A 167 9.41 2.61 12.13
C ALA A 167 8.71 2.11 10.86
N LEU A 168 7.55 1.47 11.00
CA LEU A 168 6.76 0.89 9.90
C LEU A 168 5.63 1.83 9.47
N ARG A 169 6.01 2.93 8.82
CA ARG A 169 5.06 3.96 8.42
C ARG A 169 4.26 3.50 7.22
N LEU A 170 2.98 3.85 7.19
CA LEU A 170 2.19 3.75 5.97
C LEU A 170 2.43 5.00 5.12
N GLY A 171 2.88 4.79 3.89
CA GLY A 171 3.04 5.87 2.92
C GLY A 171 1.70 6.29 2.30
N VAL A 172 1.76 7.13 1.26
CA VAL A 172 0.58 7.59 0.50
C VAL A 172 0.59 6.96 -0.88
N ALA A 173 -0.47 6.25 -1.24
CA ALA A 173 -0.71 5.76 -2.59
C ALA A 173 -2.21 5.72 -2.83
N GLU A 174 -2.67 6.49 -3.81
CA GLU A 174 -4.07 6.70 -4.10
C GLU A 174 -4.39 6.31 -5.54
N LYS A 175 -5.68 6.04 -5.78
CA LYS A 175 -6.21 5.62 -7.07
C LYS A 175 -7.42 6.44 -7.44
N VAL A 176 -7.54 6.71 -8.74
CA VAL A 176 -8.76 7.27 -9.33
C VAL A 176 -9.23 6.31 -10.41
N ALA A 177 -10.38 5.69 -10.18
CA ALA A 177 -11.07 4.86 -11.17
C ALA A 177 -12.02 5.74 -11.99
N ILE A 178 -11.84 5.74 -13.30
CA ILE A 178 -12.65 6.47 -14.27
C ILE A 178 -13.34 5.44 -15.16
N GLY A 179 -14.66 5.36 -15.07
CA GLY A 179 -15.48 4.48 -15.92
C GLY A 179 -15.99 5.20 -17.15
N PHE A 180 -16.10 4.50 -18.28
CA PHE A 180 -16.57 5.05 -19.55
C PHE A 180 -17.87 4.40 -20.03
N ASP A 181 -18.68 5.16 -20.77
CA ASP A 181 -19.97 4.70 -21.31
C ASP A 181 -19.84 3.77 -22.54
N ARG A 182 -18.67 3.77 -23.18
CA ARG A 182 -18.30 2.93 -24.32
C ARG A 182 -16.78 2.71 -24.36
N ASP A 183 -16.31 1.82 -25.22
CA ASP A 183 -14.87 1.71 -25.50
C ASP A 183 -14.34 2.99 -26.17
N VAL A 184 -13.29 3.55 -25.58
CA VAL A 184 -12.58 4.77 -25.99
C VAL A 184 -11.08 4.54 -26.14
N PHE A 185 -10.58 3.36 -25.77
CA PHE A 185 -9.15 3.05 -25.75
C PHE A 185 -8.77 2.08 -26.89
N GLY A 186 -9.69 1.21 -27.31
CA GLY A 186 -9.43 0.23 -28.37
C GLY A 186 -8.40 -0.83 -27.98
N TYR A 187 -8.30 -1.16 -26.70
CA TYR A 187 -7.45 -2.25 -26.20
C TYR A 187 -8.29 -3.51 -26.00
N ASP A 188 -7.79 -4.65 -26.48
CA ASP A 188 -8.41 -5.96 -26.24
C ASP A 188 -7.95 -6.61 -24.92
N GLU A 189 -6.80 -6.17 -24.41
CA GLU A 189 -6.19 -6.68 -23.18
C GLU A 189 -5.99 -5.58 -22.14
N ARG A 190 -5.71 -6.00 -20.90
CA ARG A 190 -5.36 -5.08 -19.83
C ARG A 190 -4.07 -4.35 -20.17
N THR A 191 -4.15 -3.04 -20.27
CA THR A 191 -3.04 -2.21 -20.75
C THR A 191 -2.53 -1.27 -19.68
N GLY A 192 -1.21 -1.26 -19.45
CA GLY A 192 -0.53 -0.27 -18.63
C GLY A 192 -0.11 0.94 -19.47
N VAL A 193 -0.40 2.14 -18.99
CA VAL A 193 -0.03 3.42 -19.63
C VAL A 193 0.58 4.34 -18.59
N THR A 194 1.78 4.84 -18.85
CA THR A 194 2.45 5.82 -18.01
C THR A 194 2.40 7.18 -18.69
N VAL A 195 1.90 8.21 -18.00
CA VAL A 195 1.84 9.58 -18.51
C VAL A 195 2.76 10.47 -17.68
N CYS A 196 3.81 11.00 -18.31
CA CYS A 196 4.76 11.93 -17.71
C CYS A 196 4.62 13.32 -18.34
N ARG A 197 4.52 14.35 -17.48
CA ARG A 197 4.34 15.75 -17.86
C ARG A 197 5.15 16.65 -16.93
N SER A 198 5.88 17.59 -17.51
CA SER A 198 6.65 18.57 -16.77
C SER A 198 5.73 19.44 -15.91
N GLY A 199 6.08 19.58 -14.63
CA GLY A 199 5.30 20.34 -13.66
C GLY A 199 3.96 19.72 -13.26
N ALA A 200 3.68 18.47 -13.64
CA ALA A 200 2.46 17.76 -13.27
C ALA A 200 2.76 16.38 -12.68
N ALA A 201 1.77 15.79 -12.00
CA ALA A 201 1.89 14.45 -11.46
C ALA A 201 2.09 13.43 -12.59
N THR A 202 3.10 12.57 -12.44
CA THR A 202 3.18 11.34 -13.26
C THR A 202 2.07 10.39 -12.80
N VAL A 203 1.35 9.81 -13.76
CA VAL A 203 0.23 8.90 -13.48
C VAL A 203 0.45 7.57 -14.21
N ASN A 204 0.34 6.46 -13.49
CA ASN A 204 0.29 5.13 -14.08
C ASN A 204 -1.16 4.64 -14.17
N PHE A 205 -1.67 4.54 -15.38
CA PHE A 205 -2.97 3.97 -15.66
C PHE A 205 -2.90 2.46 -15.85
N GLN A 206 -3.82 1.76 -15.21
CA GLN A 206 -4.22 0.42 -15.58
C GLN A 206 -5.57 0.52 -16.29
N ILE A 207 -5.60 0.19 -17.57
CA ILE A 207 -6.82 0.18 -18.39
C ILE A 207 -7.37 -1.24 -18.38
N LEU A 208 -8.60 -1.36 -17.89
CA LEU A 208 -9.40 -2.57 -17.96
C LEU A 208 -10.30 -2.46 -19.21
N PRO A 209 -10.09 -3.30 -20.24
CA PRO A 209 -10.82 -3.21 -21.50
C PRO A 209 -12.25 -3.74 -21.38
N GLY A 210 -13.05 -3.54 -22.42
CA GLY A 210 -14.43 -4.04 -22.54
C GLY A 210 -15.38 -2.97 -23.07
N GLU A 211 -16.67 -3.31 -23.19
CA GLU A 211 -17.69 -2.39 -23.71
C GLU A 211 -17.81 -1.11 -22.86
N ARG A 212 -17.54 -1.20 -21.55
CA ARG A 212 -17.52 -0.08 -20.61
C ARG A 212 -16.20 -0.14 -19.83
N PRO A 213 -15.10 0.35 -20.41
CA PRO A 213 -13.78 0.19 -19.82
C PRO A 213 -13.63 1.05 -18.56
N VAL A 214 -12.61 0.72 -17.77
CA VAL A 214 -12.20 1.49 -16.59
C VAL A 214 -10.72 1.83 -16.69
N ALA A 215 -10.38 3.12 -16.57
CA ALA A 215 -9.00 3.56 -16.39
C ALA A 215 -8.74 3.84 -14.91
N ILE A 216 -7.80 3.10 -14.31
CA ILE A 216 -7.40 3.28 -12.92
C ILE A 216 -6.06 4.00 -12.90
N GLY A 217 -6.08 5.31 -12.62
CA GLY A 217 -4.88 6.12 -12.47
C GLY A 217 -4.30 5.99 -11.07
N HIS A 218 -3.01 5.66 -10.98
CA HIS A 218 -2.27 5.49 -9.73
C HIS A 218 -1.32 6.67 -9.51
N VAL A 219 -1.37 7.26 -8.33
CA VAL A 219 -0.48 8.35 -7.88
C VAL A 219 -0.02 8.03 -6.46
N ALA A 220 1.27 8.21 -6.16
CA ALA A 220 1.82 7.87 -4.85
C ALA A 220 2.93 8.83 -4.39
N GLY A 221 3.30 8.70 -3.12
CA GLY A 221 4.33 9.48 -2.45
C GLY A 221 3.91 10.93 -2.22
N PRO A 222 4.88 11.85 -2.09
CA PRO A 222 4.62 13.25 -1.76
C PRO A 222 3.67 13.96 -2.74
N VAL A 223 3.68 13.57 -4.02
CA VAL A 223 2.78 14.15 -5.03
C VAL A 223 1.32 13.79 -4.74
N ALA A 224 1.03 12.55 -4.36
CA ALA A 224 -0.32 12.16 -3.95
C ALA A 224 -0.73 12.87 -2.64
N GLY A 225 0.19 12.99 -1.68
CA GLY A 225 -0.05 13.70 -0.43
C GLY A 225 -0.43 15.17 -0.65
N ALA A 226 0.35 15.89 -1.47
CA ALA A 226 0.05 17.29 -1.81
C ALA A 226 -1.32 17.43 -2.49
N LEU A 227 -1.67 16.53 -3.42
CA LEU A 227 -2.98 16.55 -4.08
C LEU A 227 -4.15 16.29 -3.11
N LEU A 228 -3.94 15.55 -2.01
CA LEU A 228 -4.96 15.38 -0.98
C LEU A 228 -5.11 16.64 -0.11
N GLU A 229 -3.99 17.34 0.15
CA GLU A 229 -3.97 18.61 0.90
C GLU A 229 -4.58 19.78 0.11
N ASP A 230 -4.43 19.79 -1.21
CA ASP A 230 -5.02 20.78 -2.12
C ASP A 230 -6.56 20.78 -2.12
N GLY A 231 -7.17 19.72 -1.58
CA GLY A 231 -8.60 19.64 -1.29
C GLY A 231 -9.36 18.59 -2.07
N ALA A 232 -10.66 18.52 -1.80
CA ALA A 232 -11.54 17.53 -2.40
C ALA A 232 -11.57 17.70 -3.93
N GLY A 233 -11.24 16.63 -4.65
CA GLY A 233 -11.28 16.59 -6.12
C GLY A 233 -9.94 16.83 -6.81
N ALA A 234 -8.95 17.45 -6.15
CA ALA A 234 -7.66 17.79 -6.78
C ALA A 234 -6.92 16.54 -7.33
N LEU A 235 -6.93 15.44 -6.58
CA LEU A 235 -6.40 14.15 -7.06
C LEU A 235 -7.14 13.65 -8.32
N ALA A 236 -8.47 13.72 -8.34
CA ALA A 236 -9.28 13.28 -9.47
C ALA A 236 -9.03 14.16 -10.71
N ASP A 237 -8.92 15.47 -10.52
CA ASP A 237 -8.64 16.43 -11.60
C ASP A 237 -7.24 16.22 -12.19
N ALA A 238 -6.23 15.98 -11.34
CA ALA A 238 -4.87 15.67 -11.79
C ALA A 238 -4.85 14.38 -12.65
N VAL A 239 -5.52 13.32 -12.21
CA VAL A 239 -5.61 12.07 -12.99
C VAL A 239 -6.40 12.27 -14.28
N ARG A 240 -7.53 12.97 -14.26
CA ARG A 240 -8.31 13.26 -15.48
C ARG A 240 -7.51 14.10 -16.47
N SER A 241 -6.74 15.07 -15.99
CA SER A 241 -5.84 15.90 -16.81
C SER A 241 -4.71 15.08 -17.46
N ALA A 242 -4.15 14.11 -16.75
CA ALA A 242 -3.18 13.18 -17.34
C ALA A 242 -3.83 12.28 -18.41
N LEU A 243 -5.06 11.82 -18.17
CA LEU A 243 -5.80 10.99 -19.11
C LEU A 243 -6.12 11.75 -20.41
N THR A 244 -6.68 12.97 -20.32
CA THR A 244 -7.01 13.77 -21.51
C THR A 244 -5.77 14.22 -22.27
N ALA A 245 -4.64 14.43 -21.59
CA ALA A 245 -3.37 14.71 -22.26
C ALA A 245 -2.91 13.54 -23.15
N ALA A 246 -3.07 12.29 -22.67
CA ALA A 246 -2.63 11.11 -23.41
C ALA A 246 -3.61 10.67 -24.52
N PHE A 247 -4.92 10.79 -24.28
CA PHE A 247 -5.96 10.24 -25.17
C PHE A 247 -6.82 11.30 -25.89
N GLY A 248 -6.53 12.58 -25.67
CA GLY A 248 -7.31 13.69 -26.23
C GLY A 248 -8.49 14.11 -25.35
N ASN A 249 -9.00 15.32 -25.59
CA ASN A 249 -10.04 15.92 -24.75
C ASN A 249 -11.42 15.24 -24.91
N ASP A 250 -11.70 14.66 -26.07
CA ASP A 250 -13.00 14.02 -26.38
C ASP A 250 -13.31 12.83 -25.45
N ILE A 251 -12.28 12.22 -24.85
CA ILE A 251 -12.47 11.15 -23.87
C ILE A 251 -13.22 11.62 -22.62
N ALA A 252 -13.13 12.92 -22.29
CA ALA A 252 -13.81 13.50 -21.14
C ALA A 252 -15.34 13.46 -21.30
N GLU A 253 -15.85 13.53 -22.53
CA GLU A 253 -17.29 13.45 -22.84
C GLU A 253 -17.87 12.04 -22.62
N ARG A 254 -17.00 11.03 -22.47
CA ARG A 254 -17.38 9.62 -22.31
C ARG A 254 -17.25 9.12 -20.88
N VAL A 255 -16.80 9.98 -19.97
CA VAL A 255 -16.68 9.64 -18.54
C VAL A 255 -18.07 9.47 -17.95
N ALA A 256 -18.36 8.27 -17.44
CA ALA A 256 -19.63 7.91 -16.82
C ALA A 256 -19.58 7.94 -15.28
N ASP A 257 -18.44 7.60 -14.67
CA ASP A 257 -18.23 7.66 -13.22
C ASP A 257 -16.75 7.96 -12.91
N VAL A 258 -16.50 8.62 -11.78
CA VAL A 258 -15.16 8.91 -11.26
C VAL A 258 -15.15 8.66 -9.76
N ARG A 259 -14.27 7.77 -9.30
CA ARG A 259 -14.09 7.45 -7.89
C ARG A 259 -12.63 7.60 -7.51
N ALA A 260 -12.35 8.46 -6.54
CA ALA A 260 -11.03 8.65 -5.96
C ALA A 260 -10.97 8.00 -4.57
N THR A 261 -9.84 7.37 -4.25
CA THR A 261 -9.55 6.90 -2.89
C THR A 261 -9.00 8.04 -2.03
N ASN A 262 -9.06 7.86 -0.71
CA ASN A 262 -8.40 8.71 0.29
C ASN A 262 -7.92 7.82 1.45
N TRP A 263 -7.04 6.87 1.15
CA TRP A 263 -6.52 5.91 2.13
C TRP A 263 -5.75 6.60 3.26
N ALA A 264 -4.97 7.63 2.91
CA ALA A 264 -4.22 8.41 3.89
C ALA A 264 -5.13 9.19 4.86
N GLY A 265 -6.28 9.69 4.37
CA GLY A 265 -7.25 10.42 5.19
C GLY A 265 -8.24 9.54 5.94
N ASP A 266 -8.32 8.23 5.65
CA ASP A 266 -9.27 7.33 6.30
C ASP A 266 -8.84 7.04 7.76
N PRO A 267 -9.69 7.34 8.76
CA PRO A 267 -9.35 7.20 10.18
C PRO A 267 -9.13 5.74 10.64
N LEU A 268 -9.56 4.75 9.86
CA LEU A 268 -9.38 3.33 10.15
C LEU A 268 -8.19 2.71 9.40
N ILE A 269 -7.49 3.50 8.58
CA ILE A 269 -6.41 3.03 7.71
C ILE A 269 -5.16 3.89 7.86
N GLY A 270 -5.26 5.19 7.60
CA GLY A 270 -4.21 6.17 7.84
C GLY A 270 -3.02 6.12 6.87
N GLY A 271 -3.18 5.51 5.70
CA GLY A 271 -2.15 5.39 4.66
C GLY A 271 -2.39 4.18 3.75
N ALA A 272 -1.45 3.92 2.85
CA ALA A 272 -1.56 2.83 1.89
C ALA A 272 -1.01 1.50 2.46
N TYR A 273 0.31 1.34 2.51
CA TYR A 273 0.96 0.12 3.02
C TYR A 273 2.33 0.44 3.63
N SER A 274 2.82 -0.46 4.49
CA SER A 274 3.99 -0.22 5.33
C SER A 274 5.32 -0.22 4.57
N CYS A 275 6.18 0.74 4.91
CA CYS A 275 7.58 0.73 4.53
C CYS A 275 8.42 1.11 5.74
N ALA A 276 9.46 0.34 6.04
CA ALA A 276 10.33 0.68 7.15
C ALA A 276 11.19 1.90 6.81
N VAL A 277 11.32 2.81 7.78
CA VAL A 277 12.26 3.91 7.67
C VAL A 277 13.70 3.41 7.72
N PRO A 278 14.66 4.11 7.07
CA PRO A 278 16.06 3.70 7.03
C PRO A 278 16.66 3.45 8.41
N GLY A 279 17.38 2.33 8.54
CA GLY A 279 18.05 1.89 9.78
C GLY A 279 17.16 1.10 10.74
N LEU A 280 15.83 1.08 10.53
CA LEU A 280 14.87 0.50 11.48
C LEU A 280 14.09 -0.71 10.93
N ALA A 281 14.47 -1.27 9.78
CA ALA A 281 13.79 -2.44 9.19
C ALA A 281 13.68 -3.64 10.14
N HIS A 282 14.70 -3.84 10.98
CA HIS A 282 14.75 -4.92 11.96
C HIS A 282 13.62 -4.88 13.01
N LEU A 283 12.99 -3.72 13.22
CA LEU A 283 11.88 -3.57 14.17
C LEU A 283 10.60 -4.25 13.69
N ARG A 284 10.48 -4.62 12.41
CA ARG A 284 9.33 -5.39 11.88
C ARG A 284 9.10 -6.70 12.62
N ALA A 285 10.18 -7.36 13.04
CA ALA A 285 10.12 -8.61 13.79
C ALA A 285 9.36 -8.50 15.12
N ARG A 286 9.23 -7.29 15.70
CA ARG A 286 8.48 -7.07 16.95
C ARG A 286 7.00 -7.37 16.82
N LEU A 287 6.43 -7.24 15.61
CA LEU A 287 5.02 -7.59 15.35
C LEU A 287 4.77 -9.11 15.35
N LEU A 288 5.83 -9.92 15.37
CA LEU A 288 5.74 -11.39 15.39
C LEU A 288 5.68 -11.96 16.82
N ASP A 289 5.88 -11.11 17.83
CA ASP A 289 5.85 -11.53 19.22
C ASP A 289 4.40 -11.72 19.73
N THR A 290 4.25 -12.59 20.73
CA THR A 290 3.02 -12.70 21.51
C THR A 290 3.20 -11.89 22.79
N LEU A 291 2.29 -10.94 23.04
CA LEU A 291 2.37 -10.08 24.21
C LEU A 291 1.49 -10.60 25.34
N GLY A 292 2.13 -10.89 26.47
CA GLY A 292 1.49 -11.34 27.71
C GLY A 292 0.62 -12.58 27.54
N ASP A 293 0.93 -13.46 26.59
CA ASP A 293 0.16 -14.67 26.28
C ASP A 293 -1.30 -14.42 25.86
N ARG A 294 -1.62 -13.21 25.39
CA ARG A 294 -3.00 -12.85 25.04
C ARG A 294 -3.18 -11.88 23.88
N LEU A 295 -2.19 -11.06 23.56
CA LEU A 295 -2.25 -10.15 22.41
C LEU A 295 -1.30 -10.63 21.31
N LEU A 296 -1.82 -10.73 20.10
CA LEU A 296 -1.05 -11.10 18.91
C LEU A 296 -1.32 -10.08 17.81
N PHE A 297 -0.34 -9.83 16.97
CA PHE A 297 -0.51 -8.96 15.80
C PHE A 297 -0.56 -9.78 14.51
N ALA A 298 -1.35 -9.28 13.58
CA ALA A 298 -1.49 -9.73 12.21
C ALA A 298 -1.71 -8.52 11.29
N GLY A 299 -1.76 -8.75 9.99
CA GLY A 299 -1.88 -7.71 8.97
C GLY A 299 -0.62 -7.63 8.10
N GLU A 300 -0.66 -6.76 7.09
CA GLU A 300 0.41 -6.68 6.09
C GLU A 300 1.78 -6.41 6.72
N ALA A 301 1.84 -5.58 7.77
CA ALA A 301 3.11 -5.23 8.41
C ALA A 301 3.74 -6.41 9.19
N ALA A 302 2.95 -7.43 9.55
CA ALA A 302 3.34 -8.54 10.43
C ALA A 302 3.93 -9.74 9.67
N ARG A 303 4.70 -9.49 8.60
CA ARG A 303 5.46 -10.49 7.83
C ARG A 303 6.85 -9.95 7.51
N LEU A 304 7.88 -10.79 7.52
CA LEU A 304 9.24 -10.35 7.22
C LEU A 304 9.54 -10.21 5.72
N HIS A 305 8.82 -10.96 4.88
CA HIS A 305 9.14 -11.09 3.46
C HIS A 305 7.98 -10.77 2.52
N ASP A 306 6.75 -10.75 3.03
CA ASP A 306 5.54 -10.60 2.20
C ASP A 306 4.70 -9.40 2.66
N PHE A 307 5.34 -8.44 3.34
CA PHE A 307 4.64 -7.25 3.85
C PHE A 307 4.10 -6.37 2.72
N SER A 308 3.20 -5.44 3.05
CA SER A 308 2.52 -4.57 2.07
C SER A 308 1.61 -5.27 1.07
N THR A 309 1.24 -6.53 1.33
CA THR A 309 0.40 -7.33 0.42
C THR A 309 -0.80 -7.96 1.11
N CYS A 310 -1.85 -8.24 0.33
CA CYS A 310 -3.02 -8.98 0.80
C CYS A 310 -2.67 -10.43 1.20
N HIS A 311 -1.77 -11.09 0.46
CA HIS A 311 -1.39 -12.47 0.77
C HIS A 311 -0.54 -12.53 2.05
N GLY A 312 0.38 -11.59 2.26
CA GLY A 312 1.11 -11.47 3.52
C GLY A 312 0.19 -11.20 4.71
N ALA A 313 -0.80 -10.31 4.54
CA ALA A 313 -1.82 -10.08 5.56
C ALA A 313 -2.60 -11.37 5.88
N HIS A 314 -3.01 -12.13 4.87
CA HIS A 314 -3.69 -13.42 5.06
C HIS A 314 -2.81 -14.45 5.80
N LEU A 315 -1.56 -14.62 5.37
CA LEU A 315 -0.62 -15.56 5.98
C LEU A 315 -0.30 -15.17 7.44
N SER A 316 -0.11 -13.88 7.72
CA SER A 316 0.11 -13.41 9.10
C SER A 316 -1.10 -13.69 10.01
N GLY A 317 -2.32 -13.64 9.46
CA GLY A 317 -3.54 -14.01 10.16
C GLY A 317 -3.56 -15.50 10.52
N ILE A 318 -3.14 -16.37 9.59
CA ILE A 318 -2.98 -17.81 9.85
C ILE A 318 -1.93 -18.05 10.95
N ASP A 319 -0.78 -17.36 10.89
CA ASP A 319 0.29 -17.48 11.88
C ASP A 319 -0.18 -17.03 13.28
N ALA A 320 -0.93 -15.92 13.36
CA ALA A 320 -1.52 -15.43 14.60
C ALA A 320 -2.58 -16.39 15.14
N ALA A 321 -3.45 -16.94 14.28
CA ALA A 321 -4.45 -17.93 14.68
C ALA A 321 -3.78 -19.21 15.22
N GLY A 322 -2.72 -19.69 14.57
CA GLY A 322 -1.95 -20.85 15.03
C GLY A 322 -1.32 -20.64 16.40
N ARG A 323 -0.78 -19.43 16.66
CA ARG A 323 -0.26 -19.04 17.99
C ARG A 323 -1.40 -18.96 19.02
N ALA A 324 -2.53 -18.34 18.70
CA ALA A 324 -3.68 -18.23 19.58
C ALA A 324 -4.24 -19.62 19.99
N LEU A 325 -4.29 -20.58 19.05
CA LEU A 325 -4.71 -21.95 19.35
C LEU A 325 -3.75 -22.67 20.30
N ARG A 326 -2.44 -22.43 20.20
CA ARG A 326 -1.45 -22.99 21.14
C ARG A 326 -1.65 -22.44 22.55
N LEU A 327 -1.88 -21.14 22.69
CA LEU A 327 -2.20 -20.50 23.98
C LEU A 327 -3.49 -21.07 24.58
N ALA A 328 -4.53 -21.20 23.76
CA ALA A 328 -5.81 -21.75 24.20
C ALA A 328 -5.73 -23.20 24.70
N ARG A 329 -4.81 -23.99 24.15
CA ARG A 329 -4.53 -25.37 24.60
C ARG A 329 -3.67 -25.43 25.86
N ALA A 330 -2.70 -24.51 26.01
CA ALA A 330 -1.86 -24.46 27.19
C ALA A 330 -2.62 -24.00 28.45
N ALA A 331 -3.73 -23.28 28.27
CA ALA A 331 -4.60 -22.82 29.34
C ALA A 331 -5.77 -23.78 29.67
N ALA A 332 -5.88 -24.91 28.97
CA ALA A 332 -6.91 -25.94 29.16
C ALA A 332 -6.36 -27.12 29.96
#